data_AF-A0A3R6JMH9-F1
#
_entry.id   AF-A0A3R6JMH9-F1
#
_cell.length_a   1.000
_cell.length_b   1.000
_cell.length_c   1.000
_cell.angle_alpha   90.00
_cell.angle_beta   90.00
_cell.angle_gamma   90.00
#
_symmetry.space_group_name_H-M   'P 1'
#
loop_
_entity.id
_entity.type
_entity.pdbx_description
1 polymer ?
#
loop_
_entity_poly.entity_id
_entity_poly.type
_entity_poly.pdbx_seq_one_letter_code
_entity_poly.pdbx_strand_id
1 'polypeptide(L)'
;MVIKKKRINSLSCLSHVEEGKNLVMALRDATRFKNVLLKLGFSENLTEGERILPSMLNPTMKRNAEPFYIKDKTKPKEQYSQILWWTRHEWAGRGETREVTDFVSIPRERYARIEFEPYNVELFLKYDEQGQLMVMTDPISYCQDNEKLLINTINIFLTNFEECEVLTENFENVMPTRIIRLNWEVLPSGDYPWERMQDDLKKVSEKSSKTAKKVLIDKCEFINSFQPDFRAYGKSGFKGYVIFGFADRNIFVLESVYPNNATYVFGKNWEELSKLTKAEILKGNLQDVRIIHNDNWQQEIRDLLEVA
;
A
#
# COMPACT_ATOMS: atom_id res chain seq x y z
N MET A 1 -0.89 -4.74 29.45
CA MET A 1 -2.30 -5.21 29.50
C MET A 1 -2.59 -6.10 28.30
N VAL A 2 -3.36 -7.19 28.41
CA VAL A 2 -3.78 -8.01 27.25
C VAL A 2 -5.27 -7.83 26.94
N ILE A 3 -5.59 -7.55 25.68
CA ILE A 3 -6.94 -7.40 25.14
C ILE A 3 -7.27 -8.65 24.30
N LYS A 4 -8.36 -9.36 24.64
CA LYS A 4 -8.88 -10.50 23.89
C LYS A 4 -10.31 -10.22 23.43
N LYS A 5 -10.46 -9.70 22.21
CA LYS A 5 -11.75 -9.33 21.60
C LYS A 5 -11.66 -9.53 20.09
N LYS A 6 -12.80 -9.70 19.42
CA LYS A 6 -12.85 -9.74 17.95
C LYS A 6 -12.42 -8.40 17.31
N ARG A 7 -12.83 -7.29 17.93
CA ARG A 7 -12.46 -5.92 17.58
C ARG A 7 -12.87 -4.94 18.69
N ILE A 8 -12.35 -3.71 18.65
CA ILE A 8 -12.79 -2.57 19.46
C ILE A 8 -13.33 -1.46 18.57
N ASN A 9 -14.25 -0.65 19.10
CA ASN A 9 -14.78 0.54 18.42
C ASN A 9 -14.49 1.84 19.20
N SER A 10 -13.94 1.75 20.40
CA SER A 10 -13.52 2.87 21.24
C SER A 10 -12.33 2.44 22.11
N LEU A 11 -11.60 3.41 22.65
CA LEU A 11 -10.46 3.17 23.54
C LEU A 11 -10.87 2.96 25.02
N SER A 12 -12.12 2.59 25.30
CA SER A 12 -12.59 2.36 26.68
C SER A 12 -11.79 1.26 27.40
N CYS A 13 -11.18 0.33 26.66
CA CYS A 13 -10.26 -0.66 27.23
C CYS A 13 -8.93 -0.08 27.75
N LEU A 14 -8.60 1.18 27.42
CA LEU A 14 -7.42 1.91 27.87
C LEU A 14 -7.73 2.94 28.97
N SER A 15 -8.91 2.90 29.59
CA SER A 15 -9.35 3.91 30.57
C SER A 15 -8.47 4.06 31.81
N HIS A 16 -7.64 3.06 32.11
CA HIS A 16 -6.68 3.05 33.22
C HIS A 16 -5.27 3.52 32.81
N VAL A 17 -5.06 3.79 31.53
CA VAL A 17 -3.81 4.33 31.01
C VAL A 17 -3.92 5.85 31.00
N GLU A 18 -2.89 6.52 31.47
CA GLU A 18 -2.82 7.98 31.50
C GLU A 18 -2.62 8.55 30.08
N GLU A 19 -3.38 9.60 29.74
CA GLU A 19 -3.23 10.31 28.47
C GLU A 19 -1.82 10.93 28.38
N GLY A 20 -1.26 10.96 27.17
CA GLY A 20 0.11 11.40 26.90
C GLY A 20 1.15 10.27 26.95
N LYS A 21 0.86 9.10 27.52
CA LYS A 21 1.78 7.95 27.48
C LYS A 21 1.92 7.38 26.06
N ASN A 22 3.11 6.91 25.72
CA ASN A 22 3.34 6.17 24.49
C ASN A 22 2.95 4.70 24.68
N LEU A 23 2.21 4.17 23.71
CA LEU A 23 1.71 2.80 23.71
C LEU A 23 2.37 2.00 22.59
N VAL A 24 2.84 0.80 22.92
CA VAL A 24 3.26 -0.20 21.94
C VAL A 24 2.25 -1.33 21.92
N MET A 25 1.71 -1.62 20.75
CA MET A 25 0.86 -2.79 20.53
C MET A 25 1.77 -3.97 20.22
N ALA A 26 1.60 -5.06 20.95
CA ALA A 26 2.46 -6.23 20.88
C ALA A 26 1.65 -7.54 20.86
N LEU A 27 2.29 -8.59 20.34
CA LEU A 27 1.87 -9.98 20.46
C LEU A 27 3.09 -10.79 20.92
N ARG A 28 2.98 -11.48 22.05
CA ARG A 28 3.98 -12.45 22.53
C ARG A 28 3.69 -13.85 22.00
N ASP A 29 4.73 -14.68 22.00
CA ASP A 29 4.67 -16.05 21.50
C ASP A 29 4.01 -16.12 20.11
N ALA A 30 4.48 -15.23 19.22
CA ALA A 30 3.90 -15.01 17.90
C ALA A 30 4.13 -16.20 16.96
N THR A 31 5.02 -17.14 17.31
CA THR A 31 5.28 -18.37 16.55
C THR A 31 4.03 -19.21 16.34
N ARG A 32 3.06 -19.18 17.29
CA ARG A 32 1.74 -19.82 17.16
C ARG A 32 0.94 -19.33 15.94
N PHE A 33 1.25 -18.13 15.44
CA PHE A 33 0.59 -17.50 14.31
C PHE A 33 1.45 -17.46 13.05
N LYS A 34 2.45 -18.35 12.90
CA LYS A 34 3.39 -18.38 11.76
C LYS A 34 2.71 -18.18 10.40
N ASN A 35 1.64 -18.93 10.12
CA ASN A 35 0.91 -18.82 8.84
C ASN A 35 0.29 -17.44 8.60
N VAL A 36 -0.10 -16.74 9.66
CA VAL A 36 -0.61 -15.36 9.58
C VAL A 36 0.54 -14.39 9.33
N LEU A 37 1.68 -14.56 10.01
CA LEU A 37 2.88 -13.72 9.82
C LEU A 37 3.37 -13.73 8.37
N LEU A 38 3.42 -14.91 7.74
CA LEU A 38 3.79 -15.03 6.32
C LEU A 38 2.78 -14.31 5.40
N LYS A 39 1.48 -14.39 5.71
CA LYS A 39 0.44 -13.68 4.95
C LYS A 39 0.49 -12.17 5.15
N LEU A 40 0.94 -11.70 6.30
CA LEU A 40 1.17 -10.28 6.55
C LEU A 40 2.36 -9.77 5.75
N GLY A 41 3.38 -10.62 5.57
CA GLY A 41 4.51 -10.40 4.67
C GLY A 41 5.90 -10.58 5.29
N PHE A 42 5.99 -11.18 6.48
CA PHE A 42 7.27 -11.57 7.08
C PHE A 42 7.89 -12.75 6.33
N SER A 43 9.20 -12.95 6.49
CA SER A 43 9.91 -14.06 5.86
C SER A 43 9.62 -15.40 6.53
N GLU A 44 9.94 -16.52 5.87
CA GLU A 44 9.80 -17.86 6.46
C GLU A 44 10.68 -18.08 7.69
N ASN A 45 11.81 -17.37 7.75
CA ASN A 45 12.79 -17.46 8.83
C ASN A 45 12.41 -16.63 10.06
N LEU A 46 11.48 -15.65 9.91
CA LEU A 46 11.02 -14.77 10.99
C LEU A 46 12.20 -14.11 11.74
N THR A 47 13.13 -13.54 10.98
CA THR A 47 14.37 -12.98 11.52
C THR A 47 14.08 -11.77 12.40
N GLU A 48 14.82 -11.64 13.51
CA GLU A 48 14.77 -10.42 14.32
C GLU A 48 15.05 -9.17 13.48
N GLY A 49 14.27 -8.12 13.72
CA GLY A 49 14.42 -6.85 13.02
C GLY A 49 13.71 -6.77 11.68
N GLU A 50 13.14 -7.88 11.18
CA GLU A 50 12.23 -7.82 10.03
C GLU A 50 11.10 -6.84 10.31
N ARG A 51 10.86 -5.94 9.36
CA ARG A 51 9.87 -4.88 9.44
C ARG A 51 9.06 -4.81 8.16
N ILE A 52 7.74 -4.72 8.32
CA ILE A 52 6.79 -4.64 7.22
C ILE A 52 5.72 -3.59 7.50
N LEU A 53 5.27 -2.90 6.45
CA LEU A 53 3.89 -2.43 6.44
C LEU A 53 3.00 -3.63 6.10
N PRO A 54 2.09 -4.06 6.98
CA PRO A 54 1.44 -5.35 6.82
C PRO A 54 0.41 -5.37 5.67
N SER A 55 0.28 -6.54 5.02
CA SER A 55 -0.58 -6.75 3.84
C SER A 55 -2.05 -6.40 4.06
N MET A 56 -2.72 -5.93 3.00
CA MET A 56 -4.13 -5.51 2.98
C MET A 56 -5.14 -6.68 2.99
N LEU A 57 -5.08 -7.55 4.01
CA LEU A 57 -5.92 -8.74 4.10
C LEU A 57 -7.39 -8.43 4.46
N ASN A 58 -7.62 -7.31 5.16
CA ASN A 58 -8.94 -6.91 5.64
C ASN A 58 -9.10 -5.37 5.62
N PRO A 59 -10.31 -4.81 5.86
CA PRO A 59 -10.53 -3.36 5.80
C PRO A 59 -9.67 -2.52 6.75
N THR A 60 -9.33 -3.03 7.94
CA THR A 60 -8.44 -2.36 8.91
C THR A 60 -7.03 -2.24 8.34
N MET A 61 -6.52 -3.33 7.74
CA MET A 61 -5.22 -3.34 7.05
C MET A 61 -5.23 -2.43 5.82
N LYS A 62 -6.35 -2.39 5.08
CA LYS A 62 -6.49 -1.51 3.93
C LYS A 62 -6.39 -0.04 4.33
N ARG A 63 -7.07 0.38 5.40
CA ARG A 63 -6.94 1.75 5.94
C ARG A 63 -5.54 2.04 6.50
N ASN A 64 -4.82 1.01 6.91
CA ASN A 64 -3.43 1.16 7.34
C ASN A 64 -2.49 1.45 6.17
N ALA A 65 -2.74 0.86 5.00
CA ALA A 65 -1.82 0.93 3.86
C ALA A 65 -2.25 1.87 2.73
N GLU A 66 -3.54 2.16 2.56
CA GLU A 66 -4.07 2.98 1.46
C GLU A 66 -4.97 4.11 1.98
N PRO A 67 -5.03 5.24 1.26
CA PRO A 67 -6.01 6.29 1.53
C PRO A 67 -7.44 5.73 1.56
N PHE A 68 -8.28 6.31 2.40
CA PHE A 68 -9.66 5.91 2.53
C PHE A 68 -10.60 7.10 2.68
N TYR A 69 -11.87 6.86 2.34
CA TYR A 69 -12.85 7.93 2.23
C TYR A 69 -14.06 7.66 3.12
N ILE A 70 -14.56 8.72 3.76
CA ILE A 70 -15.85 8.73 4.44
C ILE A 70 -16.80 9.61 3.64
N LYS A 71 -18.04 9.13 3.47
CA LYS A 71 -19.10 9.91 2.80
C LYS A 71 -19.50 11.08 3.71
N ASP A 72 -19.37 12.29 3.21
CA ASP A 72 -19.94 13.48 3.80
C ASP A 72 -21.37 13.65 3.28
N LYS A 73 -22.33 13.26 4.13
CA LYS A 73 -23.76 13.37 3.84
C LYS A 73 -24.33 14.75 4.19
N THR A 74 -23.54 15.65 4.77
CA THR A 74 -23.99 17.00 5.13
C THR A 74 -23.98 17.95 3.93
N LYS A 75 -23.21 17.60 2.88
CA LYS A 75 -23.09 18.36 1.63
C LYS A 75 -23.98 17.78 0.52
N PRO A 76 -24.36 18.59 -0.49
CA PRO A 76 -25.01 18.08 -1.70
C PRO A 76 -24.09 17.08 -2.41
N LYS A 77 -24.68 16.27 -3.30
CA LYS A 77 -23.89 15.36 -4.14
C LYS A 77 -23.04 16.18 -5.11
N GLU A 78 -21.82 15.70 -5.34
CA GLU A 78 -20.92 16.22 -6.36
C GLU A 78 -21.04 15.41 -7.64
N GLN A 79 -20.94 16.09 -8.79
CA GLN A 79 -20.78 15.45 -10.09
C GLN A 79 -19.35 14.94 -10.23
N TYR A 80 -19.20 13.74 -10.76
CA TYR A 80 -17.91 13.15 -11.11
C TYR A 80 -18.05 12.29 -12.37
N SER A 81 -16.95 12.14 -13.08
CA SER A 81 -16.89 11.27 -14.25
C SER A 81 -16.35 9.89 -13.88
N GLN A 82 -17.07 8.84 -14.26
CA GLN A 82 -16.64 7.45 -14.11
C GLN A 82 -16.15 6.91 -15.45
N ILE A 83 -14.87 6.54 -15.51
CA ILE A 83 -14.30 5.86 -16.67
C ILE A 83 -14.78 4.40 -16.70
N LEU A 84 -15.15 3.90 -17.87
CA LEU A 84 -15.51 2.50 -18.14
C LEU A 84 -14.80 1.97 -19.38
N TRP A 85 -14.22 0.78 -19.29
CA TRP A 85 -13.73 0.02 -20.44
C TRP A 85 -14.90 -0.79 -21.02
N TRP A 86 -15.43 -0.33 -22.16
CA TRP A 86 -16.72 -0.79 -22.68
C TRP A 86 -16.66 -1.11 -24.18
N THR A 87 -17.35 -2.19 -24.57
CA THR A 87 -17.51 -2.61 -25.97
C THR A 87 -18.86 -2.15 -26.49
N ARG A 88 -18.87 -1.40 -27.60
CA ARG A 88 -20.07 -0.92 -28.28
C ARG A 88 -20.02 -1.25 -29.76
N HIS A 89 -21.18 -1.38 -30.40
CA HIS A 89 -21.28 -1.50 -31.84
C HIS A 89 -21.45 -0.11 -32.45
N GLU A 90 -20.54 0.28 -33.34
CA GLU A 90 -20.63 1.53 -34.10
C GLU A 90 -20.93 1.23 -35.56
N TRP A 91 -21.67 2.13 -36.21
CA TRP A 91 -21.95 2.00 -37.64
C TRP A 91 -20.68 2.13 -38.47
N ALA A 92 -20.41 1.13 -39.31
CA ALA A 92 -19.24 1.07 -40.19
C ALA A 92 -19.57 1.45 -41.66
N GLY A 93 -20.84 1.78 -41.95
CA GLY A 93 -21.33 2.08 -43.29
C GLY A 93 -22.08 0.90 -43.92
N ARG A 94 -22.89 1.18 -44.95
CA ARG A 94 -23.53 0.17 -45.83
C ARG A 94 -24.35 -0.95 -45.16
N GLY A 95 -24.95 -0.72 -43.99
CA GLY A 95 -25.68 -1.79 -43.29
C GLY A 95 -24.87 -2.47 -42.20
N GLU A 96 -23.57 -2.20 -42.12
CA GLU A 96 -22.65 -2.91 -41.27
C GLU A 96 -22.36 -2.15 -39.98
N THR A 97 -22.17 -2.90 -38.90
CA THR A 97 -21.66 -2.39 -37.63
C THR A 97 -20.33 -3.06 -37.33
N ARG A 98 -19.48 -2.37 -36.59
CA ARG A 98 -18.21 -2.91 -36.06
C ARG A 98 -18.18 -2.79 -34.55
N GLU A 99 -17.61 -3.78 -33.89
CA GLU A 99 -17.33 -3.70 -32.47
C GLU A 99 -16.14 -2.80 -32.20
N VAL A 100 -16.32 -1.84 -31.30
CA VAL A 100 -15.29 -0.93 -30.81
C VAL A 100 -15.25 -1.07 -29.31
N THR A 101 -14.07 -1.40 -28.77
CA THR A 101 -13.85 -1.40 -27.32
C THR A 101 -12.91 -0.26 -26.97
N ASP A 102 -13.39 0.65 -26.13
CA ASP A 102 -12.62 1.82 -25.71
C ASP A 102 -13.02 2.29 -24.29
N PHE A 103 -12.29 3.26 -23.75
CA PHE A 103 -12.67 3.97 -22.54
C PHE A 103 -13.77 4.99 -22.82
N VAL A 104 -14.82 4.95 -22.02
CA VAL A 104 -15.90 5.94 -22.05
C VAL A 104 -16.03 6.61 -20.69
N SER A 105 -16.28 7.91 -20.68
CA SER A 105 -16.46 8.72 -19.48
C SER A 105 -17.95 8.95 -19.24
N ILE A 106 -18.49 8.44 -18.13
CA ILE A 106 -19.91 8.57 -17.79
C ILE A 106 -20.07 9.55 -16.62
N PRO A 107 -20.83 10.65 -16.78
CA PRO A 107 -21.13 11.56 -15.68
C PRO A 107 -22.04 10.86 -14.65
N ARG A 108 -21.70 11.02 -13.38
CA ARG A 108 -22.37 10.40 -12.23
C ARG A 108 -22.39 11.37 -11.06
N GLU A 109 -23.37 11.21 -10.18
CA GLU A 109 -23.39 11.91 -8.90
C GLU A 109 -22.94 11.00 -7.75
N ARG A 110 -22.20 11.55 -6.80
CA ARG A 110 -21.84 10.86 -5.55
C ARG A 110 -21.91 11.82 -4.36
N TYR A 111 -22.06 11.28 -3.17
CA TYR A 111 -21.84 12.08 -1.96
C TYR A 111 -20.40 12.58 -1.94
N ALA A 112 -20.21 13.84 -1.49
CA ALA A 112 -18.91 14.39 -1.21
C ALA A 112 -18.11 13.44 -0.29
N ARG A 113 -16.79 13.41 -0.46
CA ARG A 113 -15.92 12.48 0.26
C ARG A 113 -14.89 13.27 1.06
N ILE A 114 -14.72 12.86 2.31
CA ILE A 114 -13.60 13.29 3.14
C ILE A 114 -12.54 12.21 3.03
N GLU A 115 -11.40 12.59 2.46
CA GLU A 115 -10.22 11.74 2.35
C GLU A 115 -9.46 11.71 3.67
N PHE A 116 -8.95 10.53 4.02
CA PHE A 116 -8.08 10.30 5.15
C PHE A 116 -6.81 9.61 4.67
N GLU A 117 -5.68 10.15 5.12
CA GLU A 117 -4.37 9.54 4.93
C GLU A 117 -4.32 8.14 5.57
N PRO A 118 -3.56 7.20 4.97
CA PRO A 118 -3.32 5.90 5.59
C PRO A 118 -2.60 6.05 6.93
N TYR A 119 -2.90 5.16 7.85
CA TYR A 119 -2.28 5.15 9.18
C TYR A 119 -0.80 4.76 9.16
N ASN A 120 -0.36 3.98 8.16
CA ASN A 120 1.03 3.58 7.92
C ASN A 120 1.75 2.95 9.11
N VAL A 121 1.04 2.20 9.96
CA VAL A 121 1.67 1.52 11.09
C VAL A 121 2.38 0.26 10.62
N GLU A 122 3.70 0.25 10.77
CA GLU A 122 4.53 -0.92 10.50
C GLU A 122 4.55 -1.88 11.70
N LEU A 123 4.74 -3.16 11.41
CA LEU A 123 4.98 -4.21 12.38
C LEU A 123 6.43 -4.68 12.25
N PHE A 124 7.06 -5.01 13.36
CA PHE A 124 8.40 -5.60 13.35
C PHE A 124 8.53 -6.80 14.31
N LEU A 125 9.51 -7.65 14.04
CA LEU A 125 9.83 -8.83 14.84
C LEU A 125 10.94 -8.57 15.85
N LYS A 126 10.79 -9.10 17.06
CA LYS A 126 11.80 -9.11 18.12
C LYS A 126 11.76 -10.44 18.87
N TYR A 127 12.89 -10.98 19.28
CA TYR A 127 12.92 -12.02 20.30
C TYR A 127 13.16 -11.41 21.68
N ASP A 128 12.36 -11.80 22.66
CA ASP A 128 12.61 -11.42 24.05
C ASP A 128 13.82 -12.16 24.64
N GLU A 129 14.20 -11.82 25.87
CA GLU A 129 15.33 -12.43 26.57
C GLU A 129 15.17 -13.95 26.77
N GLN A 130 13.94 -14.47 26.68
CA GLN A 130 13.61 -15.89 26.83
C GLN A 130 13.56 -16.61 25.47
N GLY A 131 13.86 -15.90 24.37
CA GLY A 131 13.83 -16.44 23.02
C GLY A 131 12.42 -16.59 22.45
N GLN A 132 11.40 -15.94 23.02
CA GLN A 132 10.06 -15.94 22.44
C GLN A 132 9.94 -14.85 21.38
N LEU A 133 9.37 -15.22 20.24
CA LEU A 133 9.10 -14.29 19.16
C LEU A 133 7.96 -13.34 19.54
N MET A 134 8.19 -12.05 19.36
CA MET A 134 7.24 -10.97 19.52
C MET A 134 7.01 -10.23 18.20
N VAL A 135 5.78 -9.78 17.98
CA VAL A 135 5.41 -8.83 16.91
C VAL A 135 4.99 -7.53 17.57
N MET A 136 5.55 -6.41 17.14
CA MET A 136 5.31 -5.12 17.80
C MET A 136 5.17 -3.96 16.81
N THR A 137 4.62 -2.85 17.29
CA THR A 137 4.57 -1.55 16.59
C THR A 137 5.64 -0.60 17.14
N ASP A 138 5.93 0.47 16.40
CA ASP A 138 6.55 1.65 17.01
C ASP A 138 5.59 2.27 18.06
N PRO A 139 6.10 3.09 19.00
CA PRO A 139 5.27 3.69 20.03
C PRO A 139 4.33 4.74 19.45
N ILE A 140 3.07 4.70 19.87
CA ILE A 140 2.03 5.65 19.45
C ILE A 140 1.54 6.40 20.69
N SER A 141 1.59 7.73 20.66
CA SER A 141 1.13 8.55 21.78
C SER A 141 -0.37 8.40 21.99
N TYR A 142 -0.77 8.14 23.24
CA TYR A 142 -2.16 8.07 23.64
C TYR A 142 -2.73 9.47 23.84
N CYS A 143 -3.40 9.98 22.81
CA CYS A 143 -4.06 11.28 22.83
C CYS A 143 -5.27 11.27 21.89
N GLN A 144 -6.13 12.28 22.01
CA GLN A 144 -7.34 12.42 21.18
C GLN A 144 -7.05 12.38 19.67
N ASP A 145 -5.98 13.02 19.19
CA ASP A 145 -5.63 13.05 17.76
C ASP A 145 -5.29 11.66 17.20
N ASN A 146 -4.74 10.78 18.04
CA ASN A 146 -4.38 9.42 17.67
C ASN A 146 -5.48 8.38 17.97
N GLU A 147 -6.67 8.80 18.42
CA GLU A 147 -7.72 7.87 18.84
C GLU A 147 -8.05 6.84 17.73
N LYS A 148 -8.31 7.31 16.52
CA LYS A 148 -8.64 6.45 15.37
C LYS A 148 -7.47 5.58 14.93
N LEU A 149 -6.25 6.11 15.01
CA LEU A 149 -5.01 5.39 14.72
C LEU A 149 -4.82 4.22 15.70
N LEU A 150 -4.97 4.46 17.00
CA LEU A 150 -4.87 3.45 18.05
C LEU A 150 -5.96 2.37 17.91
N ILE A 151 -7.22 2.79 17.68
CA ILE A 151 -8.32 1.85 17.42
C ILE A 151 -8.00 0.97 16.21
N ASN A 152 -7.52 1.56 15.11
CA ASN A 152 -7.15 0.80 13.92
C ASN A 152 -6.01 -0.18 14.24
N THR A 153 -4.97 0.28 14.94
CA THR A 153 -3.77 -0.50 15.27
C THR A 153 -4.10 -1.68 16.18
N ILE A 154 -4.85 -1.48 17.27
CA ILE A 154 -5.31 -2.58 18.12
C ILE A 154 -6.15 -3.57 17.30
N ASN A 155 -7.01 -3.08 16.41
CA ASN A 155 -7.79 -3.95 15.53
C ASN A 155 -6.94 -4.70 14.50
N ILE A 156 -5.77 -4.20 14.08
CA ILE A 156 -4.82 -4.98 13.28
C ILE A 156 -4.42 -6.24 14.06
N PHE A 157 -4.06 -6.10 15.33
CA PHE A 157 -3.69 -7.25 16.16
C PHE A 157 -4.88 -8.18 16.40
N LEU A 158 -6.02 -7.66 16.88
CA LEU A 158 -7.20 -8.46 17.21
C LEU A 158 -7.77 -9.23 16.01
N THR A 159 -7.75 -8.64 14.80
CA THR A 159 -8.31 -9.32 13.61
C THR A 159 -7.39 -10.39 13.02
N ASN A 160 -6.09 -10.34 13.31
CA ASN A 160 -5.11 -11.29 12.77
C ASN A 160 -4.66 -12.33 13.80
N PHE A 161 -4.66 -11.97 15.09
CA PHE A 161 -4.10 -12.78 16.17
C PHE A 161 -5.07 -13.03 17.33
N GLU A 162 -6.28 -12.47 17.28
CA GLU A 162 -7.33 -12.60 18.31
C GLU A 162 -7.00 -11.99 19.69
N GLU A 163 -5.75 -11.56 19.88
CA GLU A 163 -5.25 -10.88 21.06
C GLU A 163 -4.30 -9.74 20.72
N CYS A 164 -4.21 -8.75 21.62
CA CYS A 164 -3.32 -7.61 21.53
C CYS A 164 -2.83 -7.27 22.94
N GLU A 165 -1.53 -7.33 23.17
CA GLU A 165 -0.92 -6.75 24.35
C GLU A 165 -0.65 -5.25 24.11
N VAL A 166 -0.89 -4.43 25.12
CA VAL A 166 -0.54 -3.01 25.14
C VAL A 166 0.52 -2.81 26.21
N LEU A 167 1.70 -2.37 25.77
CA LEU A 167 2.85 -2.05 26.59
C LEU A 167 2.92 -0.52 26.76
N THR A 168 3.14 -0.07 27.99
CA THR A 168 3.14 1.36 28.35
C THR A 168 4.51 1.86 28.80
N GLU A 169 5.42 0.97 29.18
CA GLU A 169 6.72 1.29 29.80
C GLU A 169 7.77 0.25 29.36
N ASN A 170 9.05 0.62 29.44
CA ASN A 170 10.20 -0.26 29.15
C ASN A 170 10.21 -0.91 27.75
N PHE A 171 9.52 -0.33 26.78
CA PHE A 171 9.49 -0.85 25.41
C PHE A 171 10.78 -0.56 24.62
N GLU A 172 11.64 0.34 25.10
CA GLU A 172 12.94 0.61 24.48
C GLU A 172 13.84 -0.65 24.44
N ASN A 173 13.77 -1.48 25.49
CA ASN A 173 14.54 -2.73 25.59
C ASN A 173 14.07 -3.81 24.60
N VAL A 174 12.88 -3.65 24.01
CA VAL A 174 12.32 -4.59 23.04
C VAL A 174 12.37 -4.04 21.60
N MET A 175 12.97 -2.87 21.37
CA MET A 175 13.24 -2.39 20.02
C MET A 175 14.36 -3.21 19.36
N PRO A 176 14.26 -3.53 18.06
CA PRO A 176 15.31 -4.25 17.35
C PRO A 176 16.53 -3.36 17.13
N THR A 177 17.72 -3.93 17.25
CA THR A 177 19.00 -3.22 17.04
C THR A 177 19.33 -3.01 15.56
N ARG A 178 18.77 -3.86 14.69
CA ARG A 178 18.89 -3.79 13.24
C ARG A 178 17.52 -3.88 12.59
N ILE A 179 17.28 -3.07 11.57
CA ILE A 179 16.03 -3.09 10.80
C ILE A 179 16.27 -3.75 9.44
N ILE A 180 15.41 -4.70 9.07
CA ILE A 180 15.38 -5.38 7.77
C ILE A 180 14.01 -5.12 7.15
N ARG A 181 13.93 -4.17 6.20
CA ARG A 181 12.65 -3.85 5.54
C ARG A 181 12.36 -4.83 4.40
N LEU A 182 11.20 -5.47 4.45
CA LEU A 182 10.76 -6.45 3.44
C LEU A 182 9.68 -5.86 2.52
N ASN A 183 9.89 -4.62 2.05
CA ASN A 183 8.90 -3.87 1.26
C ASN A 183 8.92 -4.22 -0.23
N TRP A 184 9.99 -4.84 -0.73
CA TRP A 184 10.21 -5.02 -2.16
C TRP A 184 10.79 -6.39 -2.51
N GLU A 185 10.45 -6.88 -3.69
CA GLU A 185 11.05 -8.03 -4.35
C GLU A 185 11.71 -7.57 -5.65
N VAL A 186 13.03 -7.56 -5.66
CA VAL A 186 13.82 -7.22 -6.85
C VAL A 186 13.80 -8.40 -7.81
N LEU A 187 13.47 -8.15 -9.07
CA LEU A 187 13.57 -9.16 -10.10
C LEU A 187 15.04 -9.34 -10.53
N PRO A 188 15.53 -10.57 -10.73
CA PRO A 188 16.88 -10.82 -11.27
C PRO A 188 17.12 -10.03 -12.54
N SER A 189 18.35 -9.57 -12.80
CA SER A 189 18.68 -8.90 -14.06
C SER A 189 18.47 -9.82 -15.27
N GLY A 190 18.00 -9.24 -16.39
CA GLY A 190 17.77 -9.94 -17.65
C GLY A 190 16.54 -9.40 -18.38
N ASP A 191 16.29 -9.93 -19.58
CA ASP A 191 15.11 -9.57 -20.36
C ASP A 191 13.85 -10.16 -19.72
N TYR A 192 12.89 -9.28 -19.37
CA TYR A 192 11.56 -9.67 -18.94
C TYR A 192 10.56 -9.38 -20.04
N PRO A 193 10.06 -10.41 -20.74
CA PRO A 193 8.95 -10.25 -21.67
C PRO A 193 7.76 -9.61 -20.96
N TRP A 194 7.13 -8.64 -21.62
CA TRP A 194 5.98 -7.93 -21.08
C TRP A 194 4.86 -8.89 -20.68
N GLU A 195 4.64 -9.96 -21.44
CA GLU A 195 3.59 -10.96 -21.21
C GLU A 195 3.66 -11.57 -19.81
N ARG A 196 4.88 -11.90 -19.35
CA ARG A 196 5.09 -12.48 -18.02
C ARG A 196 4.71 -11.50 -16.92
N MET A 197 5.19 -10.25 -17.03
CA MET A 197 4.87 -9.21 -16.06
C MET A 197 3.38 -8.87 -16.10
N GLN A 198 2.77 -8.85 -17.29
CA GLN A 198 1.34 -8.60 -17.44
C GLN A 198 0.51 -9.64 -16.68
N ASP A 199 0.91 -10.91 -16.71
CA ASP A 199 0.24 -11.98 -15.96
C ASP A 199 0.41 -11.84 -14.45
N ASP A 200 1.59 -11.45 -13.98
CA ASP A 200 1.81 -11.19 -12.55
C ASP A 200 1.02 -9.97 -12.07
N LEU A 201 0.96 -8.90 -12.87
CA LEU A 201 0.13 -7.72 -12.59
C LEU A 201 -1.37 -8.06 -12.57
N LYS A 202 -1.85 -8.91 -13.50
CA LYS A 202 -3.24 -9.40 -13.51
C LYS A 202 -3.58 -10.19 -12.24
N LYS A 203 -2.67 -11.03 -11.74
CA LYS A 203 -2.85 -11.78 -10.48
C LYS A 203 -2.93 -10.83 -9.28
N VAL A 204 -2.05 -9.84 -9.21
CA VAL A 204 -2.04 -8.88 -8.09
C VAL A 204 -3.27 -7.97 -8.07
N SER A 205 -3.77 -7.62 -9.26
CA SER A 205 -4.98 -6.81 -9.45
C SER A 205 -6.26 -7.64 -9.61
N GLU A 206 -6.26 -8.93 -9.27
CA GLU A 206 -7.37 -9.84 -9.57
C GLU A 206 -8.72 -9.34 -9.03
N LYS A 207 -8.71 -8.69 -7.86
CA LYS A 207 -9.92 -8.15 -7.21
C LYS A 207 -10.37 -6.77 -7.74
N SER A 208 -9.59 -6.14 -8.62
CA SER A 208 -9.94 -4.85 -9.24
C SER A 208 -11.03 -5.01 -10.30
N SER A 209 -11.75 -3.95 -10.63
CA SER A 209 -12.77 -3.98 -11.71
C SER A 209 -12.10 -4.13 -13.08
N LYS A 210 -12.85 -4.65 -14.08
CA LYS A 210 -12.35 -4.79 -15.47
C LYS A 210 -11.70 -3.51 -15.99
N THR A 211 -12.38 -2.37 -15.81
CA THR A 211 -11.87 -1.06 -16.21
C THR A 211 -10.60 -0.69 -15.46
N ALA A 212 -10.59 -0.79 -14.14
CA ALA A 212 -9.43 -0.41 -13.34
C ALA A 212 -8.21 -1.26 -13.68
N LYS A 213 -8.39 -2.58 -13.87
CA LYS A 213 -7.31 -3.45 -14.35
C LYS A 213 -6.76 -2.99 -15.69
N LYS A 214 -7.63 -2.72 -16.67
CA LYS A 214 -7.21 -2.29 -18.01
C LYS A 214 -6.42 -0.97 -17.95
N VAL A 215 -6.98 0.07 -17.31
CA VAL A 215 -6.30 1.38 -17.16
C VAL A 215 -4.89 1.22 -16.57
N LEU A 216 -4.76 0.47 -15.48
CA LEU A 216 -3.52 0.42 -14.72
C LEU A 216 -2.48 -0.51 -15.36
N ILE A 217 -2.93 -1.59 -16.03
CA ILE A 217 -2.04 -2.42 -16.86
C ILE A 217 -1.54 -1.62 -18.06
N ASP A 218 -2.40 -0.84 -18.73
CA ASP A 218 -2.01 -0.02 -19.89
C ASP A 218 -0.98 1.04 -19.49
N LYS A 219 -1.08 1.61 -18.28
CA LYS A 219 -0.07 2.52 -17.72
C LYS A 219 1.27 1.82 -17.47
N CYS A 220 1.24 0.63 -16.86
CA CYS A 220 2.45 -0.17 -16.67
C CYS A 220 3.07 -0.58 -18.02
N GLU A 221 2.26 -0.91 -19.02
CA GLU A 221 2.68 -1.25 -20.39
C GLU A 221 3.38 -0.07 -21.04
N PHE A 222 2.78 1.11 -20.90
CA PHE A 222 3.33 2.35 -21.42
C PHE A 222 4.69 2.68 -20.81
N ILE A 223 4.83 2.63 -19.48
CA ILE A 223 6.14 2.82 -18.82
C ILE A 223 7.14 1.75 -19.27
N ASN A 224 6.71 0.49 -19.36
CA ASN A 224 7.59 -0.60 -19.79
C ASN A 224 8.06 -0.45 -21.25
N SER A 225 7.31 0.24 -22.11
CA SER A 225 7.69 0.48 -23.50
C SER A 225 8.99 1.30 -23.65
N PHE A 226 9.39 2.04 -22.61
CA PHE A 226 10.67 2.76 -22.54
C PHE A 226 11.85 1.85 -22.15
N GLN A 227 11.65 0.54 -22.07
CA GLN A 227 12.69 -0.47 -21.82
C GLN A 227 13.47 -0.28 -20.51
N PRO A 228 12.79 -0.34 -19.34
CA PRO A 228 13.49 -0.30 -18.06
C PRO A 228 14.43 -1.51 -17.91
N ASP A 229 15.59 -1.27 -17.30
CA ASP A 229 16.66 -2.25 -17.03
C ASP A 229 16.54 -2.88 -15.63
N PHE A 230 15.74 -2.26 -14.76
CA PHE A 230 15.52 -2.70 -13.40
C PHE A 230 14.02 -2.81 -13.10
N ARG A 231 13.63 -3.85 -12.37
CA ARG A 231 12.24 -4.08 -11.95
C ARG A 231 12.16 -4.58 -10.52
N ALA A 232 11.20 -4.07 -9.77
CA ALA A 232 10.86 -4.60 -8.46
C ALA A 232 9.35 -4.59 -8.20
N TYR A 233 8.86 -5.61 -7.51
CA TYR A 233 7.47 -5.68 -7.06
C TYR A 233 7.36 -5.31 -5.60
N GLY A 234 6.34 -4.51 -5.27
CA GLY A 234 6.01 -4.21 -3.90
C GLY A 234 5.50 -5.46 -3.16
N LYS A 235 6.01 -5.66 -1.95
CA LYS A 235 5.59 -6.67 -1.00
C LYS A 235 4.72 -6.06 0.09
N SER A 236 3.96 -6.90 0.76
CA SER A 236 3.21 -6.52 1.96
C SER A 236 2.27 -5.32 1.72
N GLY A 237 2.44 -4.21 2.42
CA GLY A 237 1.67 -2.98 2.24
C GLY A 237 1.95 -2.24 0.93
N PHE A 238 3.02 -2.58 0.21
CA PHE A 238 3.31 -2.15 -1.17
C PHE A 238 2.82 -3.14 -2.22
N LYS A 239 2.17 -4.25 -1.84
CA LYS A 239 1.57 -5.16 -2.83
C LYS A 239 0.74 -4.36 -3.83
N GLY A 240 0.91 -4.63 -5.13
CA GLY A 240 0.26 -3.86 -6.19
C GLY A 240 1.07 -2.68 -6.72
N TYR A 241 2.22 -2.38 -6.14
CA TYR A 241 3.16 -1.42 -6.71
C TYR A 241 4.23 -2.13 -7.54
N VAL A 242 4.64 -1.48 -8.63
CA VAL A 242 5.75 -1.90 -9.48
C VAL A 242 6.72 -0.75 -9.61
N ILE A 243 8.00 -1.08 -9.57
CA ILE A 243 9.07 -0.13 -9.84
C ILE A 243 9.71 -0.49 -11.17
N PHE A 244 9.77 0.51 -12.04
CA PHE A 244 10.49 0.50 -13.31
C PHE A 244 11.71 1.40 -13.15
N GLY A 245 12.89 0.80 -13.08
CA GLY A 245 14.15 1.52 -13.01
C GLY A 245 14.78 1.68 -14.39
N PHE A 246 15.35 2.85 -14.60
CA PHE A 246 16.22 3.22 -15.70
C PHE A 246 17.56 3.57 -15.05
N ALA A 247 18.32 2.53 -14.67
CA ALA A 247 19.46 2.63 -13.77
C ALA A 247 20.56 3.55 -14.32
N ASP A 248 20.80 3.53 -15.63
CA ASP A 248 21.77 4.41 -16.31
C ASP A 248 21.46 5.91 -16.11
N ARG A 249 20.18 6.24 -15.90
CA ARG A 249 19.70 7.61 -15.67
C ARG A 249 19.38 7.87 -14.20
N ASN A 250 19.52 6.86 -13.36
CA ASN A 250 19.15 6.88 -11.95
C ASN A 250 17.68 7.31 -11.74
N ILE A 251 16.78 6.91 -12.64
CA ILE A 251 15.34 7.21 -12.58
C ILE A 251 14.58 5.95 -12.19
N PHE A 252 13.79 6.02 -11.12
CA PHE A 252 12.93 4.92 -10.67
C PHE A 252 11.48 5.38 -10.63
N VAL A 253 10.66 4.80 -11.50
CA VAL A 253 9.23 5.09 -11.63
C VAL A 253 8.45 4.05 -10.84
N LEU A 254 7.77 4.50 -9.79
CA LEU A 254 6.90 3.72 -8.95
C LEU A 254 5.44 3.90 -9.39
N GLU A 255 4.84 2.86 -9.95
CA GLU A 255 3.47 2.84 -10.44
C GLU A 255 2.61 1.84 -9.66
N SER A 256 1.35 2.21 -9.41
CA SER A 256 0.40 1.37 -8.67
C SER A 256 -0.62 0.73 -9.60
N VAL A 257 -0.88 -0.57 -9.44
CA VAL A 257 -2.03 -1.26 -10.03
C VAL A 257 -3.31 -1.16 -9.20
N TYR A 258 -3.37 -0.19 -8.29
CA TYR A 258 -4.59 0.21 -7.59
C TYR A 258 -5.00 1.65 -7.90
N PRO A 259 -6.31 1.90 -8.06
CA PRO A 259 -6.84 3.23 -8.38
C PRO A 259 -6.67 4.22 -7.22
N ASN A 260 -6.72 5.51 -7.54
CA ASN A 260 -6.54 6.65 -6.61
C ASN A 260 -5.12 6.77 -6.02
N ASN A 261 -4.13 6.23 -6.73
CA ASN A 261 -2.71 6.47 -6.47
C ASN A 261 -2.14 7.35 -7.60
N ALA A 262 -0.99 7.96 -7.33
CA ALA A 262 -0.20 8.70 -8.31
C ALA A 262 1.00 7.86 -8.77
N THR A 263 1.65 8.27 -9.85
CA THR A 263 2.98 7.76 -10.21
C THR A 263 4.02 8.59 -9.48
N TYR A 264 4.98 7.94 -8.84
CA TYR A 264 6.05 8.60 -8.09
C TYR A 264 7.39 8.33 -8.79
N VAL A 265 8.23 9.36 -8.89
CA VAL A 265 9.53 9.28 -9.58
C VAL A 265 10.62 9.65 -8.61
N PHE A 266 11.68 8.84 -8.58
CA PHE A 266 12.82 9.02 -7.70
C PHE A 266 14.13 9.02 -8.48
N GLY A 267 14.97 10.00 -8.20
CA GLY A 267 16.34 10.19 -8.67
C GLY A 267 17.38 9.62 -7.70
N LYS A 268 17.00 8.59 -6.93
CA LYS A 268 17.86 7.92 -5.94
C LYS A 268 18.15 6.51 -6.38
N ASN A 269 19.29 5.97 -6.00
CA ASN A 269 19.56 4.56 -6.24
C ASN A 269 18.54 3.66 -5.50
N TRP A 270 18.39 2.45 -6.02
CA TRP A 270 17.45 1.46 -5.47
C TRP A 270 17.67 1.17 -3.98
N GLU A 271 18.93 1.15 -3.54
CA GLU A 271 19.27 0.77 -2.16
C GLU A 271 18.68 1.76 -1.15
N GLU A 272 18.75 3.05 -1.44
CA GLU A 272 18.13 4.09 -0.62
C GLU A 272 16.60 4.04 -0.68
N LEU A 273 16.04 3.89 -1.88
CA LEU A 273 14.59 3.86 -2.07
C LEU A 273 13.95 2.67 -1.35
N SER A 274 14.60 1.50 -1.40
CA SER A 274 14.10 0.29 -0.76
C SER A 274 13.99 0.38 0.77
N LYS A 275 14.72 1.33 1.38
CA LYS A 275 14.72 1.60 2.83
C LYS A 275 13.59 2.53 3.27
N LEU A 276 12.86 3.16 2.35
CA LEU A 276 11.76 4.06 2.67
C LEU A 276 10.49 3.29 3.06
N THR A 277 9.75 3.87 3.99
CA THR A 277 8.37 3.49 4.33
C THR A 277 7.40 3.99 3.27
N LYS A 278 6.19 3.43 3.28
CA LYS A 278 5.11 3.91 2.41
C LYS A 278 4.69 5.33 2.75
N ALA A 279 4.68 5.70 4.03
CA ALA A 279 4.40 7.06 4.44
C ALA A 279 5.42 8.04 3.83
N GLU A 280 6.71 7.71 3.88
CA GLU A 280 7.78 8.56 3.31
C GLU A 280 7.66 8.68 1.79
N ILE A 281 7.30 7.59 1.10
CA ILE A 281 7.08 7.58 -0.36
C ILE A 281 5.85 8.38 -0.77
N LEU A 282 4.73 8.28 -0.03
CA LEU A 282 3.45 8.89 -0.43
C LEU A 282 3.23 10.31 0.12
N LYS A 283 3.75 10.62 1.31
CA LYS A 283 3.55 11.94 1.98
C LYS A 283 4.56 13.01 1.57
N GLY A 284 5.49 12.70 0.69
CA GLY A 284 5.70 13.65 -0.39
C GLY A 284 6.87 14.63 -0.29
N ASN A 285 7.98 14.31 0.37
CA ASN A 285 9.18 15.18 0.32
C ASN A 285 10.44 14.49 -0.25
N LEU A 286 10.35 13.23 -0.67
CA LEU A 286 11.52 12.46 -1.12
C LEU A 286 11.46 12.04 -2.59
N GLN A 287 10.28 12.08 -3.21
CA GLN A 287 10.14 11.91 -4.65
C GLN A 287 10.48 13.22 -5.37
N ASP A 288 11.16 13.12 -6.50
CA ASP A 288 11.49 14.29 -7.32
C ASP A 288 10.27 14.77 -8.10
N VAL A 289 9.42 13.83 -8.54
CA VAL A 289 8.20 14.11 -9.29
C VAL A 289 7.05 13.24 -8.79
N ARG A 290 5.86 13.84 -8.69
CA ARG A 290 4.59 13.15 -8.42
C ARG A 290 3.61 13.45 -9.55
N ILE A 291 3.32 12.47 -10.38
CA ILE A 291 2.47 12.60 -11.58
C ILE A 291 1.07 12.07 -11.26
N ILE A 292 0.07 12.94 -11.36
CA ILE A 292 -1.33 12.57 -11.13
C ILE A 292 -1.90 11.89 -12.37
N HIS A 293 -2.69 10.82 -12.19
CA HIS A 293 -3.35 10.13 -13.30
C HIS A 293 -4.51 10.95 -13.88
N ASN A 294 -4.17 11.86 -14.79
CA ASN A 294 -5.09 12.68 -15.59
C ASN A 294 -4.84 12.45 -17.10
N ASP A 295 -5.47 13.25 -17.96
CA ASP A 295 -5.32 13.14 -19.41
C ASP A 295 -3.89 13.48 -19.91
N ASN A 296 -3.12 14.24 -19.12
CA ASN A 296 -1.74 14.61 -19.43
C ASN A 296 -0.72 13.56 -18.99
N TRP A 297 -1.13 12.56 -18.21
CA TRP A 297 -0.22 11.59 -17.60
C TRP A 297 0.74 10.93 -18.60
N GLN A 298 0.26 10.54 -19.77
CA GLN A 298 1.12 9.92 -20.80
C GLN A 298 2.17 10.89 -21.33
N GLN A 299 1.81 12.17 -21.47
CA GLN A 299 2.75 13.19 -21.91
C GLN A 299 3.79 13.47 -20.83
N GLU A 300 3.38 13.60 -19.57
CA GLU A 300 4.31 13.79 -18.44
C GLU A 300 5.31 12.63 -18.32
N ILE A 301 4.89 11.39 -18.59
CA ILE A 301 5.79 10.22 -18.63
C ILE A 301 6.73 10.26 -19.85
N ARG A 302 6.25 10.69 -21.02
CA ARG A 302 7.14 10.88 -22.19
C ARG A 302 8.19 11.94 -21.94
N ASP A 303 7.78 13.10 -21.45
CA ASP A 303 8.70 14.19 -21.16
C ASP A 303 9.77 13.77 -20.15
N LEU A 304 9.40 12.90 -19.19
CA LEU A 304 10.33 12.33 -18.21
C LEU A 304 11.29 11.27 -18.81
N LEU A 305 10.82 10.41 -19.70
CA LEU A 305 11.56 9.20 -20.14
C LEU A 305 12.15 9.28 -21.54
N GLU A 306 11.67 10.17 -22.42
CA GLU A 306 12.19 10.42 -23.77
C GLU A 306 13.23 11.54 -23.82
N VAL A 307 13.13 12.53 -22.92
CA VAL A 307 14.04 13.69 -22.88
C VAL A 307 15.14 13.47 -21.83
N ALA A 308 16.00 12.49 -22.08
CA ALA A 308 17.35 12.35 -21.49
C ALA A 308 18.09 11.18 -22.14
#